data_AF-A0A520GYU3-F1
#
_entry.id   AF-A0A520GYU3-F1
#
_cell.length_a   1.000
_cell.length_b   1.000
_cell.length_c   1.000
_cell.angle_alpha   90.00
_cell.angle_beta   90.00
_cell.angle_gamma   90.00
#
_symmetry.space_group_name_H-M   'P 1'
#
loop_
_entity.id
_entity.type
_entity.pdbx_description
1 polymer ?
#
loop_
_entity_poly.entity_id
_entity_poly.type
_entity_poly.pdbx_seq_one_letter_code
_entity_poly.pdbx_strand_id
1 'polypeptide(L)'
;MTRFLLIAAFALSSFIGNGQSLKLGYFPSIPSKIRSCGALYTYDSVSLQKKKFIFLADFQNLGLIILNGKQIKLDLKDSKTIGKENITVYSGGGYTITLRSTMKGTSGKYDLEKGTLEMKKGTLKQTYKVQGQSWCDPASQEGNG
;
A
#
# COMPACT_ATOMS: atom_id res chain seq x y z
N MET A 1 52.52 -15.31 -40.51
CA MET A 1 51.24 -15.96 -40.11
C MET A 1 51.13 -15.85 -38.61
N THR A 2 50.38 -14.87 -38.08
CA THR A 2 50.24 -14.72 -36.62
C THR A 2 48.80 -14.33 -36.33
N ARG A 3 48.03 -15.31 -35.88
CA ARG A 3 46.62 -15.17 -35.50
C ARG A 3 46.56 -14.57 -34.10
N PHE A 4 46.00 -13.37 -33.96
CA PHE A 4 45.52 -12.86 -32.68
C PHE A 4 44.05 -13.23 -32.54
N LEU A 5 43.75 -14.17 -31.65
CA LEU A 5 42.39 -14.44 -31.18
C LEU A 5 42.06 -13.42 -30.08
N LEU A 6 41.21 -12.44 -30.38
CA LEU A 6 40.59 -11.59 -29.36
C LEU A 6 39.45 -12.39 -28.71
N ILE A 7 39.68 -12.87 -27.49
CA ILE A 7 38.64 -13.46 -26.66
C ILE A 7 37.82 -12.29 -26.09
N ALA A 8 36.62 -12.09 -26.63
CA ALA A 8 35.63 -11.18 -26.07
C ALA A 8 35.17 -11.72 -24.70
N ALA A 9 35.70 -11.16 -23.62
CA ALA A 9 35.20 -11.37 -22.28
C ALA A 9 33.83 -10.69 -22.15
N PHE A 10 32.77 -11.42 -22.49
CA PHE A 10 31.42 -11.07 -22.06
C PHE A 10 31.39 -11.15 -20.53
N ALA A 11 31.55 -10.00 -19.88
CA ALA A 11 31.24 -9.83 -18.48
C ALA A 11 29.74 -10.11 -18.31
N LEU A 12 29.39 -11.36 -17.99
CA LEU A 12 28.10 -11.69 -17.40
C LEU A 12 28.00 -10.87 -16.12
N SER A 13 27.35 -9.72 -16.24
CA SER A 13 26.87 -8.98 -15.09
C SER A 13 25.78 -9.84 -14.49
N SER A 14 26.19 -10.72 -13.58
CA SER A 14 25.30 -11.46 -12.70
C SER A 14 24.42 -10.45 -12.01
N PHE A 15 23.21 -10.22 -12.52
CA PHE A 15 22.12 -9.65 -11.75
C PHE A 15 21.83 -10.65 -10.64
N ILE A 16 22.59 -10.56 -9.55
CA ILE A 16 22.21 -11.09 -8.26
C ILE A 16 21.03 -10.23 -7.85
N GLY A 17 19.85 -10.60 -8.36
CA GLY A 17 18.58 -10.15 -7.85
C GLY A 17 18.49 -10.68 -6.43
N ASN A 18 19.08 -9.93 -5.49
CA ASN A 18 18.79 -10.06 -4.07
C ASN A 18 17.26 -10.01 -3.99
N GLY A 19 16.65 -11.17 -3.76
CA GLY A 19 15.20 -11.35 -3.77
C GLY A 19 14.59 -10.50 -2.66
N GLN A 20 14.40 -9.21 -2.93
CA GLN A 20 13.79 -8.27 -2.02
C GLN A 20 12.35 -8.72 -1.85
N SER A 21 12.10 -9.44 -0.75
CA SER A 21 10.76 -9.81 -0.36
C SER A 21 9.95 -8.55 -0.13
N LEU A 22 8.93 -8.38 -0.96
CA LEU A 22 7.89 -7.38 -0.80
C LEU A 22 7.00 -7.80 0.37
N LYS A 23 7.48 -7.67 1.62
CA LYS A 23 6.72 -8.01 2.82
C LYS A 23 6.35 -6.76 3.60
N LEU A 24 5.05 -6.50 3.70
CA LEU A 24 4.52 -5.40 4.51
C LEU A 24 4.68 -5.68 6.01
N GLY A 25 5.10 -4.65 6.74
CA GLY A 25 5.13 -4.63 8.20
C GLY A 25 3.84 -4.06 8.78
N TYR A 26 3.65 -4.26 10.08
CA TYR A 26 2.55 -3.66 10.82
C TYR A 26 2.92 -2.30 11.40
N PHE A 27 1.99 -1.36 11.36
CA PHE A 27 2.12 -0.09 12.06
C PHE A 27 2.05 -0.29 13.59
N PRO A 28 3.03 0.22 14.36
CA PRO A 28 2.98 0.14 15.83
C PRO A 28 1.94 1.09 16.42
N SER A 29 1.60 2.18 15.71
CA SER A 29 0.56 3.14 16.06
C SER A 29 0.05 3.85 14.80
N ILE A 30 -1.14 4.44 14.87
CA ILE A 30 -1.71 5.24 13.78
C ILE A 30 -1.15 6.67 13.86
N PRO A 31 -0.45 7.17 12.82
CA PRO A 31 0.08 8.52 12.81
C PRO A 31 -1.02 9.58 12.94
N SER A 32 -0.70 10.70 13.59
CA SER A 32 -1.64 11.81 13.81
C SER A 32 -2.31 12.33 12.54
N LYS A 33 -1.60 12.27 11.41
CA LYS A 33 -2.07 12.70 10.09
C LYS A 33 -3.27 11.92 9.55
N ILE A 34 -3.53 10.71 10.06
CA ILE A 34 -4.64 9.85 9.61
C ILE A 34 -5.88 9.97 10.54
N ARG A 35 -5.85 10.80 11.60
CA ARG A 35 -6.84 10.70 12.69
C ARG A 35 -8.23 11.28 12.36
N SER A 36 -8.33 12.25 11.45
CA SER A 36 -9.59 12.96 11.16
C SER A 36 -10.48 12.24 10.16
N CYS A 37 -9.92 11.71 9.07
CA CYS A 37 -10.65 11.02 8.02
C CYS A 37 -9.65 10.08 7.35
N GLY A 38 -9.99 8.80 7.25
CA GLY A 38 -9.05 7.82 6.75
C GLY A 38 -9.55 6.40 6.76
N ALA A 39 -8.72 5.53 6.20
CA ALA A 39 -8.93 4.10 6.10
C ALA A 39 -7.71 3.34 6.59
N LEU A 40 -7.94 2.24 7.30
CA LEU A 40 -6.91 1.36 7.83
C LEU A 40 -7.19 -0.05 7.36
N TYR A 41 -6.18 -0.71 6.80
CA TYR A 41 -6.29 -2.06 6.26
C TYR A 41 -5.32 -3.02 6.94
N THR A 42 -5.78 -4.25 7.13
CA THR A 42 -5.03 -5.40 7.63
C THR A 42 -5.24 -6.59 6.69
N TYR A 43 -4.45 -7.66 6.85
CA TYR A 43 -4.74 -8.93 6.20
C TYR A 43 -6.13 -9.44 6.56
N ASP A 44 -6.83 -10.07 5.61
CA ASP A 44 -8.15 -10.67 5.82
C ASP A 44 -8.16 -11.77 6.91
N SER A 45 -7.02 -12.44 7.09
CA SER A 45 -6.81 -13.43 8.16
C SER A 45 -6.60 -12.83 9.56
N VAL A 46 -6.47 -11.50 9.67
CA VAL A 46 -6.17 -10.80 10.93
C VAL A 46 -7.34 -9.93 11.33
N SER A 47 -7.99 -10.25 12.46
CA SER A 47 -9.09 -9.45 13.02
C SER A 47 -8.72 -7.98 13.21
N LEU A 48 -9.61 -7.08 12.79
CA LEU A 48 -9.49 -5.62 12.98
C LEU A 48 -9.29 -5.23 14.46
N GLN A 49 -9.82 -6.02 15.40
CA GLN A 49 -9.66 -5.80 16.85
C GLN A 49 -8.21 -5.91 17.31
N LYS A 50 -7.35 -6.63 16.56
CA LYS A 50 -5.92 -6.75 16.87
C LYS A 50 -5.13 -5.47 16.54
N LYS A 51 -5.74 -4.51 15.83
CA LYS A 51 -5.13 -3.22 15.45
C LYS A 51 -3.78 -3.36 14.74
N LYS A 52 -3.61 -4.43 13.97
CA LYS A 52 -2.38 -4.73 13.21
C LYS A 52 -2.55 -4.32 11.75
N PHE A 53 -2.34 -3.04 11.45
CA PHE A 53 -2.58 -2.51 10.11
C PHE A 53 -1.32 -2.54 9.26
N ILE A 54 -1.48 -2.81 7.96
CA ILE A 54 -0.40 -2.89 6.95
C ILE A 54 -0.44 -1.74 5.95
N PHE A 55 -1.57 -1.04 5.87
CA PHE A 55 -1.76 0.12 5.00
C PHE A 55 -2.72 1.11 5.66
N LEU A 56 -2.36 2.40 5.60
CA LEU A 56 -3.16 3.51 6.11
C LEU A 56 -3.35 4.54 5.00
N ALA A 57 -4.52 5.16 4.90
CA ALA A 57 -4.79 6.24 3.96
C ALA A 57 -5.63 7.35 4.62
N ASP A 58 -5.45 8.61 4.20
CA ASP A 58 -6.21 9.78 4.72
C ASP A 58 -7.34 10.25 3.80
N PHE A 59 -7.70 9.43 2.79
CA PHE A 59 -8.67 9.71 1.73
C PHE A 59 -8.41 10.95 0.85
N GLN A 60 -7.47 11.83 1.21
CA GLN A 60 -7.17 13.03 0.44
C GLN A 60 -6.05 12.76 -0.56
N ASN A 61 -4.86 12.46 -0.05
CA ASN A 61 -3.68 12.33 -0.91
C ASN A 61 -2.61 11.40 -0.37
N LEU A 62 -2.77 10.86 0.84
CA LEU A 62 -1.73 10.12 1.53
C LEU A 62 -2.07 8.64 1.63
N GLY A 63 -1.12 7.80 1.24
CA GLY A 63 -1.02 6.39 1.63
C GLY A 63 0.26 6.15 2.41
N LEU A 64 0.22 5.25 3.39
CA LEU A 64 1.37 4.85 4.20
C LEU A 64 1.49 3.33 4.23
N ILE A 65 2.71 2.83 4.02
CA ILE A 65 3.09 1.43 4.25
C ILE A 65 4.35 1.35 5.11
N ILE A 66 4.59 0.18 5.71
CA ILE A 66 5.90 -0.17 6.28
C ILE A 66 6.51 -1.28 5.44
N LEU A 67 7.72 -1.07 4.93
CA LEU A 67 8.53 -2.09 4.26
C LEU A 67 9.91 -2.17 4.90
N ASN A 68 10.33 -3.38 5.26
CA ASN A 68 11.64 -3.63 5.89
C ASN A 68 11.88 -2.71 7.11
N GLY A 69 10.85 -2.50 7.93
CA GLY A 69 10.89 -1.64 9.12
C GLY A 69 10.89 -0.13 8.83
N LYS A 70 10.86 0.30 7.57
CA LYS A 70 10.81 1.72 7.19
C LYS A 70 9.42 2.12 6.73
N GLN A 71 8.93 3.25 7.23
CA GLN A 71 7.70 3.86 6.73
C GLN A 71 7.96 4.49 5.35
N ILE A 72 7.07 4.20 4.40
CA ILE A 72 7.09 4.80 3.07
C ILE A 72 5.83 5.62 2.88
N LYS A 73 6.03 6.87 2.48
CA LYS A 73 4.97 7.78 2.05
C LYS A 73 4.62 7.50 0.58
N LEU A 74 3.33 7.43 0.29
CA LEU A 74 2.78 7.26 -1.04
C LEU A 74 1.80 8.42 -1.28
N ASP A 75 1.84 8.99 -2.47
CA ASP A 75 0.88 10.01 -2.89
C ASP A 75 -0.20 9.37 -3.76
N LEU A 76 -1.45 9.79 -3.56
CA LEU A 76 -2.58 9.42 -4.41
C LEU A 76 -2.30 9.83 -5.86
N LYS A 77 -2.57 8.92 -6.80
CA LYS A 77 -2.41 9.14 -8.24
C LYS A 77 -3.70 8.99 -9.02
N ASP A 78 -4.55 8.05 -8.61
CA ASP A 78 -5.83 7.82 -9.25
C ASP A 78 -6.82 7.27 -8.22
N SER A 79 -8.09 7.61 -8.39
CA SER A 79 -9.19 7.06 -7.60
C SER A 79 -10.42 7.01 -8.48
N LYS A 80 -11.05 5.84 -8.54
CA LYS A 80 -12.29 5.65 -9.29
C LYS A 80 -13.17 4.60 -8.64
N THR A 81 -14.47 4.74 -8.87
CA THR A 81 -15.47 3.77 -8.43
C THR A 81 -16.07 3.09 -9.65
N ILE A 82 -16.06 1.75 -9.66
CA ILE A 82 -16.68 0.93 -10.70
C ILE A 82 -17.75 0.06 -10.03
N GLY A 83 -19.01 0.44 -10.21
CA GLY A 83 -20.12 -0.19 -9.49
C GLY A 83 -19.98 0.01 -7.98
N LYS A 84 -19.71 -1.08 -7.26
CA LYS A 84 -19.49 -1.07 -5.79
C LYS A 84 -18.01 -1.15 -5.39
N GLU A 85 -17.11 -1.31 -6.36
CA GLU A 85 -15.67 -1.40 -6.11
C GLU A 85 -15.05 0.00 -6.18
N ASN A 86 -14.32 0.38 -5.12
CA ASN A 86 -13.42 1.52 -5.13
C ASN A 86 -12.02 1.05 -5.48
N ILE A 87 -11.40 1.69 -6.47
CA ILE A 87 -10.05 1.40 -6.92
C ILE A 87 -9.22 2.66 -6.70
N THR A 88 -8.19 2.56 -5.87
CA THR A 88 -7.34 3.69 -5.52
C THR A 88 -5.88 3.32 -5.73
N VAL A 89 -5.15 4.19 -6.42
CA VAL A 89 -3.75 3.99 -6.79
C VAL A 89 -2.89 5.03 -6.10
N TYR A 90 -1.92 4.57 -5.32
CA TYR A 90 -0.91 5.38 -4.66
C TYR A 90 0.47 5.05 -5.19
N SER A 91 1.38 6.02 -5.20
CA SER A 91 2.78 5.77 -5.56
C SER A 91 3.77 6.61 -4.75
N GLY A 92 4.93 6.05 -4.46
CA GLY A 92 6.02 6.74 -3.75
C GLY A 92 7.16 5.79 -3.43
N GLY A 93 8.38 6.31 -3.31
CA GLY A 93 9.57 5.51 -3.00
C GLY A 93 9.87 4.39 -4.01
N GLY A 94 9.41 4.52 -5.27
CA GLY A 94 9.54 3.49 -6.30
C GLY A 94 8.50 2.36 -6.22
N TYR A 95 7.48 2.51 -5.37
CA TYR A 95 6.38 1.56 -5.21
C TYR A 95 5.08 2.13 -5.78
N THR A 96 4.23 1.24 -6.28
CA THR A 96 2.83 1.51 -6.60
C THR A 96 1.96 0.59 -5.76
N ILE A 97 0.97 1.16 -5.07
CA ILE A 97 -0.06 0.42 -4.34
C ILE A 97 -1.39 0.62 -5.06
N THR A 98 -2.03 -0.48 -5.45
CA THR A 98 -3.41 -0.48 -5.94
C THR A 98 -4.29 -1.14 -4.90
N LEU A 99 -5.14 -0.37 -4.27
CA LEU A 99 -6.17 -0.84 -3.35
C LEU A 99 -7.47 -1.00 -4.14
N ARG A 100 -8.07 -2.18 -4.08
CA ARG A 100 -9.42 -2.44 -4.56
C ARG A 100 -10.27 -2.82 -3.37
N SER A 101 -11.26 -2.01 -3.01
CA SER A 101 -12.11 -2.29 -1.86
C SER A 101 -13.60 -2.21 -2.20
N THR A 102 -14.41 -2.86 -1.37
CA THR A 102 -15.87 -2.83 -1.45
C THR A 102 -16.41 -2.80 -0.04
N MET A 103 -17.40 -1.94 0.19
CA MET A 103 -18.08 -1.85 1.48
C MET A 103 -18.80 -3.16 1.82
N LYS A 104 -18.69 -3.57 3.07
CA LYS A 104 -19.29 -4.78 3.65
C LYS A 104 -20.46 -4.50 4.57
N GLY A 105 -20.48 -3.32 5.16
CA GLY A 105 -21.46 -2.89 6.15
C GLY A 105 -20.84 -1.84 7.04
N THR A 106 -21.49 -1.54 8.15
CA THR A 106 -21.06 -0.52 9.10
C THR A 106 -20.96 -1.12 10.50
N SER A 107 -20.09 -0.54 11.34
CA SER A 107 -19.96 -0.90 12.75
C SER A 107 -19.68 0.35 13.58
N GLY A 108 -20.72 0.86 14.24
CA GLY A 108 -20.67 2.15 14.92
C GLY A 108 -20.38 3.27 13.91
N LYS A 109 -19.24 3.97 14.10
CA LYS A 109 -18.79 5.07 13.24
C LYS A 109 -17.88 4.64 12.08
N TYR A 110 -17.71 3.34 11.88
CA TYR A 110 -16.78 2.81 10.88
C TYR A 110 -17.54 2.13 9.75
N ASP A 111 -17.13 2.42 8.52
CA ASP A 111 -17.46 1.61 7.36
C ASP A 111 -16.49 0.44 7.28
N LEU A 112 -17.03 -0.77 7.16
CA LEU A 112 -16.24 -1.99 7.05
C LEU A 112 -16.03 -2.31 5.58
N GLU A 113 -14.81 -2.70 5.23
CA GLU A 113 -14.41 -2.95 3.85
C GLU A 113 -13.72 -4.31 3.71
N LYS A 114 -13.88 -4.93 2.54
CA LYS A 114 -13.02 -6.02 2.08
C LYS A 114 -12.35 -5.63 0.77
N GLY A 115 -11.22 -6.25 0.46
CA GLY A 115 -10.53 -5.91 -0.76
C GLY A 115 -9.27 -6.70 -1.07
N THR A 116 -8.54 -6.18 -2.05
CA THR A 116 -7.17 -6.58 -2.34
C THR A 116 -6.26 -5.36 -2.31
N LEU A 117 -5.04 -5.56 -1.81
CA LEU A 117 -3.96 -4.60 -1.87
C LEU A 117 -2.86 -5.20 -2.73
N GLU A 118 -2.61 -4.60 -3.88
CA GLU A 118 -1.53 -4.98 -4.77
C GLU A 118 -0.38 -4.00 -4.63
N MET A 119 0.82 -4.51 -4.40
CA MET A 119 2.05 -3.74 -4.36
C MET A 119 2.96 -4.12 -5.52
N LYS A 120 3.47 -3.12 -6.23
CA LYS A 120 4.37 -3.27 -7.37
C LYS A 120 5.66 -2.46 -7.17
N LYS A 121 6.80 -3.03 -7.56
CA LYS A 121 8.10 -2.35 -7.69
C LYS A 121 8.82 -2.89 -8.93
N GLY A 122 8.89 -2.09 -9.99
CA GLY A 122 9.39 -2.56 -11.28
C GLY A 122 8.55 -3.73 -11.81
N THR A 123 9.18 -4.89 -12.02
CA THR A 123 8.52 -6.13 -12.44
C THR A 123 7.98 -6.96 -11.28
N LEU A 124 8.41 -6.70 -10.04
CA LEU A 124 7.94 -7.42 -8.86
C LEU A 124 6.52 -6.97 -8.50
N LYS A 125 5.65 -7.95 -8.23
CA LYS A 125 4.26 -7.74 -7.84
C LYS A 125 3.86 -8.71 -6.74
N GLN A 126 3.19 -8.20 -5.73
CA GLN A 126 2.62 -8.98 -4.63
C GLN A 126 1.20 -8.49 -4.36
N THR A 127 0.25 -9.42 -4.21
CA THR A 127 -1.14 -9.11 -3.88
C THR A 127 -1.50 -9.72 -2.53
N TYR A 128 -2.25 -8.97 -1.73
CA TYR A 128 -2.76 -9.39 -0.44
C TYR A 128 -4.27 -9.26 -0.42
N LYS A 129 -4.95 -10.23 0.18
CA LYS A 129 -6.34 -10.05 0.58
C LYS A 129 -6.38 -9.24 1.86
N VAL A 130 -7.24 -8.22 1.88
CA VAL A 130 -7.32 -7.28 2.99
C VAL A 130 -8.75 -7.08 3.45
N GLN A 131 -8.87 -6.70 4.70
CA GLN A 131 -10.07 -6.09 5.27
C GLN A 131 -9.69 -4.77 5.91
N GLY A 132 -10.63 -3.84 5.94
CA GLY A 132 -10.38 -2.50 6.43
C GLY A 132 -11.55 -1.92 7.18
N GLN A 133 -11.25 -0.81 7.84
CA GLN A 133 -12.23 0.07 8.42
C GLN A 133 -11.90 1.49 8.03
N SER A 134 -12.92 2.27 7.70
CA SER A 134 -12.80 3.68 7.37
C SER A 134 -13.73 4.53 8.21
N TRP A 135 -13.36 5.79 8.41
CA TRP A 135 -14.18 6.79 9.10
C TRP A 135 -13.82 8.18 8.59
N CYS A 136 -14.75 9.10 8.75
CA CYS A 136 -14.46 10.53 8.74
C CYS A 136 -15.19 11.16 9.93
N ASP A 137 -14.46 11.92 10.73
CA ASP A 137 -15.00 12.64 11.88
C ASP A 137 -15.49 14.02 11.42
N PRO A 138 -16.80 14.27 11.35
CA PRO A 138 -17.34 15.53 10.84
C PRO A 138 -16.90 16.75 11.67
N ALA A 139 -16.63 16.58 12.97
CA ALA A 139 -16.17 17.67 13.85
C ALA A 139 -14.75 18.17 13.51
N SER A 140 -14.01 17.43 12.70
CA SER A 140 -12.66 17.82 12.27
C SER A 140 -12.62 18.66 10.99
N GLN A 141 -13.77 18.89 10.33
CA GLN A 141 -13.85 19.65 9.08
C GLN A 141 -14.32 21.11 9.26
N GLU A 142 -14.78 21.50 10.46
CA GLU A 142 -15.32 22.85 10.72
C GLU A 142 -14.27 23.90 11.13
N GLY A 143 -12.97 23.60 11.03
CA GLY A 143 -11.89 24.47 11.52
C GLY A 143 -11.13 25.31 10.49
N ASN A 144 -11.54 25.34 9.22
CA ASN A 144 -10.84 26.07 8.14
C ASN A 144 -11.77 27.02 7.35
N GLY A 145 -12.72 27.66 8.02
CA GLY A 145 -13.54 28.74 7.47
C GLY A 145 -13.07 30.10 7.93
#